data_AF-A0A7T4WHS7-F1
#
_entry.id   AF-A0A7T4WHS7-F1
#
_cell.length_a   1.000
_cell.length_b   1.000
_cell.length_c   1.000
_cell.angle_alpha   90.00
_cell.angle_beta   90.00
_cell.angle_gamma   90.00
#
_symmetry.space_group_name_H-M   'P 1'
#
loop_
_entity.id
_entity.type
_entity.pdbx_description
1 polymer ?
#
loop_
_entity_poly.entity_id
_entity_poly.type
_entity_poly.pdbx_seq_one_letter_code
_entity_poly.pdbx_strand_id
1 'polypeptide(L)'
;MIPRTARSAPGSAVRYPREIAAAITLPAAAAALVAPGGGPPSTAAAVAVTTACGALATRIALVRFIADRDAPDPRSIRAFDPFSDPTPPELRGCGVEPDRSRVRTAGDRCADAWRSWRAQGSAADSAAGAAGALALGSWCSWALGSPARAETRARYALETCADDPLAGLVLRSVLAGSAPSWVRP
;
A
#
# COMPACT_ATOMS: atom_id res chain seq x y z
N MET A 1 39.66 -17.90 15.25
CA MET A 1 39.36 -17.13 16.47
C MET A 1 38.60 -15.87 16.05
N ILE A 2 37.27 -15.87 16.17
CA ILE A 2 36.44 -14.70 15.82
C ILE A 2 36.59 -13.66 16.95
N PRO A 3 36.89 -12.37 16.65
CA PRO A 3 37.01 -11.35 17.67
C PRO A 3 35.73 -11.24 18.50
N ARG A 4 35.86 -11.31 19.84
CA ARG A 4 34.74 -11.24 20.81
C ARG A 4 33.98 -9.89 20.82
N THR A 5 34.36 -8.94 19.97
CA THR A 5 33.71 -7.64 19.80
C THR A 5 32.51 -7.65 18.84
N ALA A 6 32.28 -8.74 18.10
CA ALA A 6 31.16 -8.88 17.16
C ALA A 6 29.89 -9.49 17.79
N ARG A 7 29.71 -9.41 19.12
CA ARG A 7 28.43 -9.73 19.76
C ARG A 7 27.67 -8.44 20.00
N SER A 8 26.79 -8.10 19.07
CA SER A 8 25.74 -7.10 19.32
C SER A 8 25.01 -7.50 20.60
N ALA A 9 24.93 -6.58 21.56
CA ALA A 9 24.22 -6.81 22.80
C ALA A 9 22.76 -7.17 22.49
N PRO A 10 22.15 -8.17 23.15
CA PRO A 10 20.78 -8.61 22.89
C PRO A 10 19.69 -7.57 23.22
N GLY A 11 20.07 -6.32 23.54
CA GLY A 11 19.18 -5.18 23.77
C GLY A 11 19.23 -4.08 22.70
N SER A 12 20.04 -4.22 21.63
CA SER A 12 20.10 -3.22 20.54
C SER A 12 19.22 -3.58 19.33
N ALA A 13 18.35 -4.58 19.45
CA ALA A 13 17.45 -4.96 18.37
C ALA A 13 16.49 -3.80 18.10
N VAL A 14 16.52 -3.29 16.87
CA VAL A 14 15.55 -2.30 16.38
C VAL A 14 14.15 -2.83 16.67
N ARG A 15 13.37 -2.09 17.46
CA ARG A 15 12.09 -2.56 18.02
C ARG A 15 11.01 -2.81 16.94
N TYR A 16 11.16 -2.17 15.77
CA TYR A 16 10.18 -2.16 14.67
C TYR A 16 10.85 -2.15 13.28
N PRO A 17 11.59 -3.20 12.90
CA PRO A 17 12.43 -3.18 11.70
C PRO A 17 11.60 -3.12 10.41
N ARG A 18 10.38 -3.68 10.40
CA ARG A 18 9.49 -3.69 9.24
C ARG A 18 8.87 -2.32 8.98
N GLU A 19 8.47 -1.64 10.04
CA GLU A 19 7.90 -0.30 10.01
C GLU A 19 8.94 0.71 9.54
N ILE A 20 10.18 0.58 10.01
CA ILE A 20 11.31 1.41 9.55
C ILE A 20 11.60 1.14 8.07
N ALA A 21 11.69 -0.13 7.66
CA ALA A 21 11.89 -0.48 6.26
C ALA A 21 10.77 0.09 5.37
N ALA A 22 9.52 -0.03 5.81
CA ALA A 22 8.36 0.50 5.10
C ALA A 22 8.43 2.03 4.97
N ALA A 23 8.74 2.74 6.06
CA ALA A 23 8.83 4.20 6.08
C ALA A 23 9.96 4.74 5.20
N ILE A 24 11.16 4.12 5.24
CA ILE A 24 12.31 4.52 4.41
C ILE A 24 12.02 4.25 2.92
N THR A 25 11.30 3.17 2.62
CA THR A 25 11.00 2.75 1.24
C THR A 25 9.81 3.50 0.63
N LEU A 26 9.02 4.18 1.46
CA LEU A 26 7.77 4.84 1.07
C LEU A 26 7.91 5.77 -0.15
N PRO A 27 8.91 6.66 -0.26
CA PRO A 27 9.08 7.51 -1.44
C PRO A 27 9.31 6.72 -2.74
N ALA A 28 10.08 5.64 -2.67
CA ALA A 28 10.36 4.78 -3.83
C ALA A 28 9.10 4.03 -4.25
N ALA A 29 8.30 3.54 -3.30
CA ALA A 29 7.00 2.93 -3.57
C ALA A 29 6.01 3.93 -4.18
N ALA A 30 5.92 5.14 -3.64
CA ALA A 30 5.08 6.20 -4.17
C ALA A 30 5.45 6.51 -5.64
N ALA A 31 6.75 6.67 -5.92
CA ALA A 31 7.23 6.89 -7.29
C ALA A 31 6.89 5.71 -8.21
N ALA A 32 7.10 4.49 -7.74
CA ALA A 32 6.77 3.27 -8.49
C ALA A 32 5.29 3.15 -8.82
N LEU A 33 4.38 3.61 -7.95
CA LEU A 33 2.93 3.49 -8.17
C LEU A 33 2.39 4.49 -9.20
N VAL A 34 3.06 5.64 -9.38
CA VAL A 34 2.59 6.72 -10.26
C VAL A 34 3.51 7.04 -11.44
N ALA A 35 4.65 6.34 -11.57
CA ALA A 35 5.54 6.52 -12.71
C ALA A 35 4.77 6.38 -14.05
N PRO A 36 5.11 7.14 -15.09
CA PRO A 36 4.43 7.07 -16.38
C PRO A 36 4.63 5.69 -17.04
N GLY A 37 3.69 5.30 -17.90
CA GLY A 37 3.74 4.06 -18.69
C GLY A 37 2.86 2.91 -18.18
N GLY A 38 2.48 2.02 -19.10
CA GLY A 38 1.50 0.94 -18.87
C GLY A 38 2.09 -0.46 -18.62
N GLY A 39 3.38 -0.55 -18.27
CA GLY A 39 4.05 -1.83 -18.01
C GLY A 39 3.98 -2.25 -16.54
N PRO A 40 4.19 -3.56 -16.26
CA PRO A 40 4.37 -4.04 -14.90
C PRO A 40 5.59 -3.36 -14.25
N PRO A 41 5.59 -3.20 -12.93
CA PRO A 41 6.73 -2.65 -12.21
C PRO A 41 7.97 -3.54 -12.41
N SER A 42 9.15 -2.93 -12.45
CA SER A 42 10.41 -3.66 -12.32
C SER A 42 10.46 -4.42 -11.00
N THR A 43 11.32 -5.44 -10.89
CA THR A 43 11.49 -6.19 -9.64
C THR A 43 11.78 -5.27 -8.44
N ALA A 44 12.66 -4.28 -8.62
CA ALA A 44 12.97 -3.31 -7.57
C ALA A 44 11.75 -2.45 -7.18
N ALA A 45 10.95 -2.02 -8.16
CA ALA A 45 9.72 -1.29 -7.91
C ALA A 45 8.68 -2.15 -7.19
N ALA A 46 8.51 -3.42 -7.58
CA ALA A 46 7.62 -4.36 -6.90
C ALA A 46 8.04 -4.59 -5.44
N VAL A 47 9.34 -4.80 -5.18
CA VAL A 47 9.90 -4.92 -3.83
C VAL A 47 9.67 -3.64 -3.02
N ALA A 48 9.86 -2.46 -3.63
CA ALA A 48 9.59 -1.20 -2.95
C ALA A 48 8.12 -1.08 -2.52
N VAL A 49 7.20 -1.41 -3.42
CA VAL A 49 5.75 -1.39 -3.16
C VAL A 49 5.38 -2.36 -2.04
N THR A 50 5.80 -3.62 -2.10
CA THR A 50 5.46 -4.61 -1.06
C THR A 50 6.11 -4.25 0.28
N THR A 51 7.36 -3.77 0.29
CA THR A 51 8.06 -3.34 1.51
C THR A 51 7.33 -2.16 2.16
N ALA A 52 7.03 -1.11 1.39
CA ALA A 52 6.29 0.04 1.90
C ALA A 52 4.90 -0.35 2.39
N CYS A 53 4.23 -1.30 1.74
CA CYS A 53 2.90 -1.74 2.16
C CYS A 53 2.90 -2.66 3.39
N GLY A 54 4.07 -3.04 3.93
CA GLY A 54 4.19 -3.85 5.14
C GLY A 54 3.66 -3.17 6.41
N ALA A 55 3.62 -1.84 6.44
CA ALA A 55 3.04 -1.07 7.54
C ALA A 55 1.69 -0.46 7.14
N LEU A 56 0.77 -0.27 8.10
CA LEU A 56 -0.51 0.38 7.83
C LEU A 56 -0.35 1.90 7.63
N ALA A 57 0.47 2.54 8.44
CA ALA A 57 0.74 3.98 8.38
C ALA A 57 1.20 4.45 6.98
N THR A 58 2.08 3.67 6.35
CA THR A 58 2.55 3.93 4.99
C THR A 58 1.47 3.73 3.94
N ARG A 59 0.57 2.75 4.10
CA ARG A 59 -0.57 2.55 3.20
C ARG A 59 -1.57 3.69 3.28
N ILE A 60 -1.84 4.20 4.48
CA ILE A 60 -2.70 5.38 4.67
C ILE A 60 -2.07 6.61 3.97
N ALA A 61 -0.76 6.79 4.11
CA ALA A 61 -0.04 7.84 3.37
C ALA A 61 -0.12 7.65 1.84
N LEU A 62 0.01 6.41 1.35
CA LEU A 62 -0.12 6.11 -0.08
C LEU A 62 -1.53 6.37 -0.61
N VAL A 63 -2.58 6.07 0.16
CA VAL A 63 -3.97 6.41 -0.20
C VAL A 63 -4.10 7.91 -0.44
N ARG A 64 -3.66 8.73 0.51
CA ARG A 64 -3.65 10.19 0.38
C ARG A 64 -2.84 10.64 -0.84
N PHE A 65 -1.62 10.13 -1.00
CA PHE A 65 -0.72 10.46 -2.11
C PHE A 65 -1.26 10.08 -3.50
N ILE A 66 -1.93 8.93 -3.61
CA ILE A 66 -2.53 8.46 -4.87
C ILE A 66 -3.74 9.31 -5.22
N ALA A 67 -4.57 9.64 -4.23
CA ALA A 67 -5.78 10.44 -4.42
C ALA A 67 -5.50 11.93 -4.64
N ASP A 68 -4.35 12.43 -4.19
CA ASP A 68 -3.97 13.83 -4.34
C ASP A 68 -3.83 14.20 -5.83
N ARG A 69 -4.70 15.13 -6.27
CA ARG A 69 -4.78 15.58 -7.66
C ARG A 69 -3.61 16.46 -8.06
N ASP A 70 -3.00 17.17 -7.11
CA ASP A 70 -1.87 18.06 -7.39
C ASP A 70 -0.60 17.26 -7.71
N ALA A 71 -0.68 15.94 -7.70
CA ALA A 71 0.37 15.01 -8.06
C ALA A 71 1.69 15.34 -7.34
N PRO A 72 1.69 15.35 -6.00
CA PRO A 72 2.84 15.77 -5.21
C PRO A 72 4.09 14.94 -5.54
N ASP A 73 5.28 15.52 -5.32
CA ASP A 73 6.54 14.80 -5.51
C ASP A 73 6.58 13.57 -4.59
N PRO A 74 6.78 12.35 -5.11
CA PRO A 74 6.96 11.15 -4.29
C PRO A 74 7.98 11.29 -3.16
N ARG A 75 9.01 12.14 -3.30
CA ARG A 75 10.03 12.37 -2.27
C ARG A 75 9.51 13.11 -1.03
N SER A 76 8.40 13.84 -1.19
CA SER A 76 7.77 14.62 -0.12
C SER A 76 6.88 13.78 0.80
N ILE A 77 6.50 12.57 0.39
CA ILE A 77 5.62 11.70 1.17
C ILE A 77 6.25 11.36 2.54
N ARG A 78 5.40 11.28 3.56
CA ARG A 78 5.74 10.83 4.91
C ARG A 78 4.72 9.80 5.35
N ALA A 79 5.13 8.88 6.23
CA ALA A 79 4.21 7.92 6.80
C ALA A 79 3.16 8.65 7.65
N PHE A 80 1.93 8.14 7.66
CA PHE A 80 0.86 8.66 8.50
C PHE A 80 1.18 8.48 9.99
N ASP A 81 1.08 9.54 10.77
CA ASP A 81 1.16 9.51 12.22
C ASP A 81 -0.25 9.43 12.84
N PRO A 82 -0.68 8.28 13.39
CA PRO A 82 -2.02 8.13 13.95
C PRO A 82 -2.30 9.01 15.18
N PHE A 83 -1.28 9.59 15.80
CA PHE A 83 -1.44 10.46 16.97
C PHE A 83 -1.60 11.93 16.60
N SER A 84 -1.05 12.33 15.44
CA SER A 84 -0.95 13.74 15.05
C SER A 84 -1.72 14.06 13.76
N ASP A 85 -1.81 13.11 12.84
CA ASP A 85 -2.43 13.31 11.53
C ASP A 85 -3.94 13.03 11.58
N PRO A 86 -4.77 13.88 10.96
CA PRO A 86 -6.18 13.57 10.79
C PRO A 86 -6.35 12.37 9.84
N THR A 87 -7.32 11.50 10.13
CA THR A 87 -7.64 10.38 9.24
C THR A 87 -8.04 10.90 7.85
N PRO A 88 -7.35 10.49 6.77
CA PRO A 88 -7.59 11.03 5.44
C PRO A 88 -9.01 10.71 4.95
N PRO A 89 -9.79 11.71 4.48
CA PRO A 89 -11.14 11.48 3.96
C PRO A 89 -11.15 10.55 2.74
N GLU A 90 -10.03 10.45 2.01
CA GLU A 90 -9.87 9.60 0.83
C GLU A 90 -9.97 8.11 1.15
N LEU A 91 -9.65 7.70 2.39
CA LEU A 91 -9.90 6.33 2.85
C LEU A 91 -11.39 5.97 2.78
N ARG A 92 -12.27 6.96 2.95
CA ARG A 92 -13.73 6.83 2.89
C ARG A 92 -14.32 7.27 1.56
N GLY A 93 -13.47 7.54 0.56
CA GLY A 93 -13.96 7.91 -0.76
C GLY A 93 -14.54 9.32 -0.80
N CYS A 94 -14.15 10.18 0.15
CA CYS A 94 -14.64 11.55 0.28
C CYS A 94 -13.53 12.55 -0.04
N GLY A 95 -13.92 13.73 -0.51
CA GLY A 95 -13.00 14.79 -0.94
C GLY A 95 -13.14 15.08 -2.43
N VAL A 96 -12.17 15.78 -2.99
CA VAL A 96 -12.13 16.11 -4.42
C VAL A 96 -11.86 14.84 -5.24
N GLU A 97 -12.52 14.69 -6.40
CA GLU A 97 -12.32 13.51 -7.26
C GLU A 97 -10.85 13.36 -7.68
N PRO A 98 -10.21 12.21 -7.43
CA PRO A 98 -8.81 11.99 -7.80
C PRO A 98 -8.66 11.81 -9.32
N ASP A 99 -7.44 11.93 -9.83
CA ASP A 99 -7.15 11.51 -11.21
C ASP A 99 -7.36 10.00 -11.35
N ARG A 100 -8.44 9.63 -12.06
CA ARG A 100 -8.84 8.24 -12.29
C ARG A 100 -7.75 7.41 -12.97
N SER A 101 -6.94 8.02 -13.83
CA SER A 101 -5.84 7.32 -14.53
C SER A 101 -4.71 6.96 -13.57
N ARG A 102 -4.33 7.91 -12.70
CA ARG A 102 -3.35 7.71 -11.62
C ARG A 102 -3.78 6.62 -10.66
N VAL A 103 -5.04 6.65 -10.18
CA VAL A 103 -5.59 5.62 -9.29
C VAL A 103 -5.59 4.25 -9.96
N ARG A 104 -5.95 4.19 -11.25
CA ARG A 104 -5.95 2.92 -12.01
C ARG A 104 -4.55 2.32 -12.12
N THR A 105 -3.58 3.14 -12.53
CA THR A 105 -2.18 2.72 -12.67
C THR A 105 -1.62 2.22 -11.33
N ALA A 106 -1.84 2.96 -10.24
CA ALA A 106 -1.43 2.53 -8.91
C ALA A 106 -2.06 1.19 -8.53
N GLY A 107 -3.37 1.03 -8.76
CA GLY A 107 -4.09 -0.19 -8.45
C GLY A 107 -3.60 -1.41 -9.24
N ASP A 108 -3.29 -1.25 -10.52
CA ASP A 108 -2.76 -2.35 -11.35
C ASP A 108 -1.33 -2.72 -10.95
N ARG A 109 -0.47 -1.74 -10.64
CA ARG A 109 0.90 -2.00 -10.15
C ARG A 109 0.93 -2.66 -8.77
N CYS A 110 0.00 -2.33 -7.89
CA CYS A 110 -0.21 -3.04 -6.63
C CYS A 110 -0.52 -4.53 -6.86
N ALA A 111 -1.42 -4.83 -7.80
CA ALA A 111 -1.74 -6.21 -8.15
C ALA A 111 -0.54 -6.93 -8.80
N ASP A 112 0.24 -6.24 -9.63
CA ASP A 112 1.45 -6.79 -10.23
C ASP A 112 2.52 -7.12 -9.19
N ALA A 113 2.75 -6.22 -8.23
CA ALA A 113 3.71 -6.45 -7.16
C ALA A 113 3.35 -7.70 -6.34
N TRP A 114 2.07 -7.90 -6.03
CA TRP A 114 1.59 -9.12 -5.38
C TRP A 114 1.77 -10.37 -6.27
N ARG A 115 1.45 -10.28 -7.57
CA ARG A 115 1.66 -11.39 -8.53
C ARG A 115 3.13 -11.78 -8.63
N SER A 116 4.03 -10.80 -8.70
CA SER A 116 5.48 -11.02 -8.72
C SER A 116 5.97 -11.71 -7.45
N TRP A 117 5.46 -11.31 -6.27
CA TRP A 117 5.77 -11.98 -5.01
C TRP A 117 5.27 -13.44 -4.98
N ARG A 118 4.04 -13.69 -5.44
CA ARG A 118 3.48 -15.05 -5.54
C ARG A 118 4.35 -15.95 -6.42
N ALA A 119 4.77 -15.44 -7.58
CA ALA A 119 5.61 -16.16 -8.54
C ALA A 119 7.02 -16.51 -8.00
N GLN A 120 7.52 -15.77 -7.00
CA GLN A 120 8.82 -16.01 -6.36
C GLN A 120 8.75 -17.02 -5.20
N GLY A 121 7.61 -17.68 -4.99
CA GLY A 121 7.46 -18.73 -3.97
C GLY A 121 6.83 -18.27 -2.65
N SER A 122 6.27 -17.05 -2.58
CA SER A 122 5.43 -16.58 -1.46
C SER A 122 6.09 -16.66 -0.08
N ALA A 123 7.31 -16.14 0.07
CA ALA A 123 8.02 -16.15 1.35
C ALA A 123 7.20 -15.48 2.48
N ALA A 124 7.10 -16.14 3.64
CA ALA A 124 6.24 -15.72 4.75
C ALA A 124 6.60 -14.32 5.30
N ASP A 125 7.89 -13.97 5.33
CA ASP A 125 8.37 -12.70 5.89
C ASP A 125 7.91 -11.45 5.14
N SER A 126 7.49 -11.61 3.87
CA SER A 126 6.98 -10.52 3.03
C SER A 126 5.49 -10.64 2.72
N ALA A 127 4.79 -11.64 3.27
CA ALA A 127 3.37 -11.87 3.03
C ALA A 127 2.51 -10.68 3.45
N ALA A 128 2.79 -10.06 4.61
CA ALA A 128 2.06 -8.88 5.09
C ALA A 128 2.22 -7.69 4.12
N GLY A 129 3.42 -7.49 3.57
CA GLY A 129 3.68 -6.43 2.58
C GLY A 129 3.01 -6.69 1.24
N ALA A 130 3.02 -7.95 0.77
CA ALA A 130 2.32 -8.35 -0.45
C ALA A 130 0.79 -8.25 -0.30
N ALA A 131 0.23 -8.71 0.82
CA ALA A 131 -1.17 -8.53 1.16
C ALA A 131 -1.55 -7.06 1.23
N GLY A 132 -0.74 -6.24 1.92
CA GLY A 132 -0.93 -4.81 2.02
C GLY A 132 -0.90 -4.09 0.66
N ALA A 133 -0.03 -4.52 -0.25
CA ALA A 133 0.01 -3.99 -1.62
C ALA A 133 -1.28 -4.33 -2.36
N LEU A 134 -1.75 -5.58 -2.27
CA LEU A 134 -3.01 -5.99 -2.90
C LEU A 134 -4.23 -5.29 -2.26
N ALA A 135 -4.21 -5.04 -0.96
CA ALA A 135 -5.20 -4.26 -0.23
C ALA A 135 -5.24 -2.80 -0.69
N LEU A 136 -4.08 -2.17 -0.95
CA LEU A 136 -4.05 -0.86 -1.57
C LEU A 136 -4.62 -0.90 -3.01
N GLY A 137 -4.34 -1.97 -3.75
CA GLY A 137 -4.92 -2.23 -5.07
C GLY A 137 -6.44 -2.47 -5.06
N SER A 138 -6.99 -3.03 -3.98
CA SER A 138 -8.43 -3.18 -3.78
C SER A 138 -9.08 -1.84 -3.49
N TRP A 139 -8.48 -1.01 -2.62
CA TRP A 139 -8.92 0.36 -2.39
C TRP A 139 -8.94 1.17 -3.69
N CYS A 140 -7.90 1.09 -4.54
CA CYS A 140 -7.88 1.77 -5.84
C CYS A 140 -9.05 1.34 -6.74
N SER A 141 -9.40 0.05 -6.74
CA SER A 141 -10.54 -0.45 -7.53
C SER A 141 -11.88 0.06 -7.00
N TRP A 142 -12.02 0.10 -5.67
CA TRP A 142 -13.20 0.61 -5.01
C TRP A 142 -13.37 2.12 -5.24
N ALA A 143 -12.29 2.89 -5.10
CA ALA A 143 -12.24 4.33 -5.34
C ALA A 143 -12.64 4.70 -6.79
N LEU A 144 -12.40 3.81 -7.75
CA LEU A 144 -12.79 3.97 -9.15
C LEU A 144 -14.23 3.54 -9.47
N GLY A 145 -14.96 3.00 -8.49
CA GLY A 145 -16.31 2.48 -8.67
C GLY A 145 -16.36 1.06 -9.26
N SER A 146 -15.34 0.23 -9.02
CA SER A 146 -15.29 -1.16 -9.50
C SER A 146 -15.41 -2.15 -8.31
N PRO A 147 -16.64 -2.38 -7.78
CA PRO A 147 -16.84 -3.18 -6.57
C PRO A 147 -16.39 -4.63 -6.74
N ALA A 148 -16.71 -5.27 -7.87
CA ALA A 148 -16.28 -6.66 -8.13
C ALA A 148 -14.76 -6.82 -8.13
N ARG A 149 -14.02 -5.86 -8.73
CA ARG A 149 -12.55 -5.90 -8.76
C ARG A 149 -11.95 -5.61 -7.39
N ALA A 150 -12.56 -4.68 -6.64
CA ALA A 150 -12.17 -4.38 -5.28
C ALA A 150 -12.37 -5.59 -4.36
N GLU A 151 -13.53 -6.24 -4.44
CA GLU A 151 -13.85 -7.43 -3.65
C GLU A 151 -12.86 -8.56 -3.91
N THR A 152 -12.63 -8.92 -5.18
CA THR A 152 -11.69 -9.98 -5.54
C THR A 152 -10.29 -9.71 -4.99
N ARG A 153 -9.78 -8.47 -5.15
CA ARG A 153 -8.46 -8.10 -4.62
C ARG A 153 -8.43 -8.13 -3.09
N ALA A 154 -9.48 -7.66 -2.41
CA ALA A 154 -9.57 -7.68 -0.96
C ALA A 154 -9.61 -9.10 -0.40
N ARG A 155 -10.39 -10.01 -1.01
CA ARG A 155 -10.43 -11.43 -0.63
C ARG A 155 -9.06 -12.10 -0.77
N TYR A 156 -8.38 -11.93 -1.90
CA TYR A 156 -7.02 -12.47 -2.08
C TYR A 156 -5.99 -11.85 -1.11
N ALA A 157 -6.15 -10.57 -0.74
CA ALA A 157 -5.30 -9.96 0.27
C ALA A 157 -5.53 -10.60 1.64
N LEU A 158 -6.79 -10.89 2.01
CA LEU A 158 -7.15 -11.58 3.25
C LEU A 158 -6.74 -13.05 3.25
N GLU A 159 -6.80 -13.74 2.11
CA GLU A 159 -6.22 -15.09 1.97
C GLU A 159 -4.70 -15.09 2.17
N THR A 160 -4.02 -13.99 1.80
CA THR A 160 -2.58 -13.81 2.02
C THR A 160 -2.26 -13.41 3.46
N CYS A 161 -3.10 -12.59 4.08
CA CYS A 161 -2.96 -12.10 5.46
C CYS A 161 -4.36 -11.84 6.05
N ALA A 162 -4.84 -12.77 6.87
CA ALA A 162 -6.24 -12.80 7.34
C ALA A 162 -6.68 -11.54 8.09
N ASP A 163 -5.75 -10.88 8.78
CA ASP A 163 -6.03 -9.71 9.62
C ASP A 163 -5.65 -8.39 8.93
N ASP A 164 -5.48 -8.35 7.60
CA ASP A 164 -5.11 -7.12 6.91
C ASP A 164 -6.23 -6.04 7.06
N PRO A 165 -5.95 -4.92 7.74
CA PRO A 165 -6.99 -3.97 8.14
C PRO A 165 -7.55 -3.18 6.95
N LEU A 166 -6.72 -2.89 5.93
CA LEU A 166 -7.16 -2.15 4.75
C LEU A 166 -8.00 -3.06 3.85
N ALA A 167 -7.59 -4.32 3.66
CA ALA A 167 -8.38 -5.29 2.90
C ALA A 167 -9.74 -5.53 3.56
N GLY A 168 -9.75 -5.71 4.89
CA GLY A 168 -10.98 -5.86 5.66
C GLY A 168 -11.90 -4.64 5.56
N LEU A 169 -11.34 -3.43 5.61
CA LEU A 169 -12.10 -2.19 5.41
C LEU A 169 -12.75 -2.15 4.03
N VAL A 170 -11.97 -2.37 2.96
CA VAL A 170 -12.48 -2.33 1.59
C VAL A 170 -13.55 -3.39 1.36
N LEU A 171 -13.34 -4.63 1.83
CA LEU A 171 -14.32 -5.70 1.70
C LEU A 171 -15.63 -5.35 2.39
N ARG A 172 -15.58 -4.84 3.63
CA ARG A 172 -16.78 -4.39 4.35
C ARG A 172 -17.49 -3.25 3.63
N SER A 173 -16.75 -2.29 3.08
CA SER A 173 -17.34 -1.19 2.29
C SER A 173 -18.08 -1.72 1.06
N VAL A 174 -17.48 -2.66 0.32
CA VAL A 174 -18.13 -3.27 -0.87
C VAL A 174 -19.38 -4.06 -0.46
N LEU A 175 -19.29 -4.91 0.56
CA LEU A 175 -20.42 -5.71 1.03
C LEU A 175 -21.57 -4.86 1.60
N ALA A 176 -21.25 -3.69 2.15
CA ALA A 176 -22.25 -2.72 2.60
C ALA A 176 -22.86 -1.89 1.47
N GLY A 177 -22.42 -2.06 0.22
CA GLY A 177 -22.86 -1.23 -0.91
C GLY A 177 -22.34 0.21 -0.86
N SER A 178 -21.34 0.51 -0.03
CA SER A 178 -20.76 1.84 0.11
C SER A 178 -19.93 2.18 -1.12
N ALA A 179 -20.36 3.21 -1.86
CA ALA A 179 -19.62 3.77 -2.98
C ALA A 179 -18.83 5.03 -2.58
N PRO A 180 -17.71 5.34 -3.25
CA PRO A 180 -17.05 6.62 -3.05
C PRO A 180 -17.96 7.79 -3.44
N SER A 181 -17.90 8.88 -2.68
CA SER A 181 -18.71 10.09 -2.83
C SER A 181 -17.84 11.29 -3.18
N TRP A 182 -16.98 11.13 -4.19
CA TRP A 182 -16.07 12.19 -4.62
C TRP A 182 -16.84 13.41 -5.12
N VAL A 183 -16.38 14.60 -4.72
CA VAL A 183 -16.90 15.88 -5.21
C VAL A 183 -16.20 16.20 -6.54
N ARG A 184 -17.01 16.41 -7.59
CA ARG A 184 -16.50 17.01 -8.82
C ARG A 184 -16.25 18.51 -8.57
N PRO A 185 -15.07 19.04 -8.92
CA PRO A 185 -14.80 20.46 -8.86
C PRO A 185 -15.64 21.25 -9.84
#